data_AF-A0A7S2YJN1-F1
#
_entry.id   AF-A0A7S2YJN1-F1
#
_cell.length_a   1.000
_cell.length_b   1.000
_cell.length_c   1.000
_cell.angle_alpha   90.00
_cell.angle_beta   90.00
_cell.angle_gamma   90.00
#
_symmetry.space_group_name_H-M   'P 1'
#
loop_
_entity.id
_entity.type
_entity.pdbx_description
1 polymer ?
#
loop_
_entity_poly.entity_id
_entity_poly.type
_entity_poly.pdbx_seq_one_letter_code
_entity_poly.pdbx_strand_id
1 'polypeptide(L)'
;PKQKSSLFGWGGNKQKEKNVLEERDRNLEDGFNNRKDGAPGDFSRRENDNYRRDETDEFGGGGGGGRRQRPPPRGDENDRPWVDPSMRPRRPRPDDFASARRDPVARYMAQSVRHKMTVYLWSTGAGAALGGYCGKSLFGNPYSWALVFAMVFSLTSVWARNPYGDWTRAVGLACWWSLVKSRRIRREYPTGRHFRAMLGIGPRRPFPPNTDNPWTYRADEDDETAVIFEMWSALACMVLVGSLAGGSVPIIPSWMGALGGAASLAILTTRKDPRGDLCRSAGMRVRRTMGLAWAVLMDDLQMPQLTGAMTRKILDKILILDRQHKLQDKLMSASSWVFNLFQNMIRQARGEQVEEEENSDDNRRNRGGDRDDRSERRPPQSRRRPPPRN
;
A
#
# COMPACT_ATOMS: atom_id res chain seq x y z
N PRO A 1 15.92 -10.03 72.96
CA PRO A 1 15.40 -8.82 72.27
C PRO A 1 15.94 -8.72 70.84
N LYS A 2 15.22 -9.26 69.85
CA LYS A 2 15.61 -9.27 68.42
C LYS A 2 14.57 -8.49 67.60
N GLN A 3 15.00 -7.40 66.99
CA GLN A 3 14.25 -6.62 66.00
C GLN A 3 14.27 -7.33 64.63
N LYS A 4 13.10 -7.46 64.00
CA LYS A 4 12.93 -7.92 62.62
C LYS A 4 12.65 -6.72 61.71
N SER A 5 13.46 -6.60 60.67
CA SER A 5 13.31 -5.68 59.54
C SER A 5 12.23 -6.15 58.56
N SER A 6 11.29 -5.26 58.22
CA SER A 6 10.35 -5.40 57.11
C SER A 6 10.91 -4.69 55.87
N LEU A 7 11.00 -5.40 54.76
CA LEU A 7 11.37 -4.84 53.46
C LEU A 7 10.62 -5.61 52.36
N PHE A 8 10.15 -4.87 51.36
CA PHE A 8 9.44 -5.26 50.12
C PHE A 8 7.90 -5.24 50.12
N GLY A 9 7.35 -4.07 49.82
CA GLY A 9 6.04 -3.89 49.18
C GLY A 9 6.20 -3.15 47.85
N TRP A 10 6.36 -3.87 46.74
CA TRP A 10 6.50 -3.30 45.38
C TRP A 10 5.53 -3.94 44.36
N GLY A 11 4.35 -4.37 44.82
CA GLY A 11 3.34 -5.07 44.00
C GLY A 11 2.11 -4.23 43.59
N GLY A 12 1.88 -3.06 44.18
CA GLY A 12 0.57 -2.37 44.08
C GLY A 12 0.34 -1.50 42.84
N ASN A 13 1.40 -0.98 42.19
CA ASN A 13 1.23 0.05 41.16
C ASN A 13 1.02 -0.46 39.73
N LYS A 14 1.44 -1.70 39.42
CA LYS A 14 1.28 -2.26 38.06
C LYS A 14 -0.17 -2.58 37.70
N GLN A 15 -1.02 -2.84 38.69
CA GLN A 15 -2.44 -3.13 38.47
C GLN A 15 -3.22 -1.86 38.12
N LYS A 16 -2.91 -0.74 38.80
CA LYS A 16 -3.53 0.57 38.52
C LYS A 16 -3.15 1.10 37.15
N GLU A 17 -1.88 0.98 36.74
CA GLU A 17 -1.46 1.41 35.40
C GLU A 17 -2.11 0.59 34.26
N LYS A 18 -2.32 -0.72 34.48
CA LYS A 18 -3.06 -1.56 33.51
C LYS A 18 -4.52 -1.12 33.36
N ASN A 19 -5.21 -0.86 34.46
CA ASN A 19 -6.61 -0.45 34.41
C ASN A 19 -6.78 0.90 33.71
N VAL A 20 -5.88 1.87 33.94
CA VAL A 20 -5.92 3.18 33.28
C VAL A 20 -5.64 3.08 31.78
N LEU A 21 -4.73 2.21 31.36
CA LEU A 21 -4.46 1.95 29.94
C LEU A 21 -5.63 1.25 29.24
N GLU A 22 -6.26 0.27 29.89
CA GLU A 22 -7.44 -0.43 29.35
C GLU A 22 -8.68 0.47 29.26
N GLU A 23 -8.86 1.39 30.22
CA GLU A 23 -9.96 2.37 30.20
C GLU A 23 -9.75 3.43 29.12
N ARG A 24 -8.50 3.82 28.86
CA ARG A 24 -8.16 4.76 27.78
C ARG A 24 -8.32 4.15 26.40
N ASP A 25 -7.97 2.88 26.24
CA ASP A 25 -8.22 2.12 25.00
C ASP A 25 -9.73 1.89 24.79
N ARG A 26 -10.51 1.60 25.85
CA ARG A 26 -11.98 1.52 25.78
C ARG A 26 -12.63 2.83 25.35
N ASN A 27 -12.25 3.96 25.94
CA ASN A 27 -12.79 5.27 25.54
C ASN A 27 -12.44 5.66 24.09
N LEU A 28 -11.29 5.22 23.57
CA LEU A 28 -10.92 5.39 22.16
C LEU A 28 -11.75 4.45 21.26
N GLU A 29 -12.04 3.23 21.70
CA GLU A 29 -12.88 2.26 20.99
C GLU A 29 -14.36 2.70 20.96
N ASP A 30 -14.91 3.19 22.07
CA ASP A 30 -16.30 3.67 22.18
C ASP A 30 -16.53 4.93 21.33
N GLY A 31 -15.55 5.83 21.25
CA GLY A 31 -15.58 6.97 20.33
C GLY A 31 -15.55 6.59 18.85
N PHE A 32 -15.03 5.41 18.51
CA PHE A 32 -15.01 4.89 17.14
C PHE A 32 -16.27 4.07 16.80
N ASN A 33 -16.79 3.27 17.73
CA ASN A 33 -17.96 2.42 17.51
C ASN A 33 -19.29 3.20 17.57
N ASN A 34 -19.46 4.14 18.50
CA ASN A 34 -20.63 5.05 18.52
C ASN A 34 -20.73 5.95 17.27
N ARG A 35 -19.69 5.96 16.41
CA ARG A 35 -19.66 6.71 15.15
C ARG A 35 -20.08 5.89 13.93
N LYS A 36 -20.13 4.55 14.02
CA LYS A 36 -20.57 3.67 12.93
C LYS A 36 -22.07 3.37 12.98
N ASP A 37 -22.67 3.36 14.17
CA ASP A 37 -24.10 3.04 14.34
C ASP A 37 -25.00 4.28 14.41
N GLY A 38 -24.40 5.48 14.29
CA GLY A 38 -25.13 6.69 13.99
C GLY A 38 -25.64 6.64 12.55
N ALA A 39 -26.86 6.14 12.37
CA ALA A 39 -27.67 6.46 11.20
C ALA A 39 -27.55 7.97 10.89
N PRO A 40 -27.60 8.41 9.61
CA PRO A 40 -27.53 9.81 9.26
C PRO A 40 -28.80 10.55 9.72
N GLY A 41 -28.93 10.72 11.03
CA GLY A 41 -29.92 11.53 11.70
C GLY A 41 -29.53 12.98 11.55
N ASP A 42 -30.05 13.59 10.49
CA ASP A 42 -30.69 14.91 10.51
C ASP A 42 -29.98 16.05 11.26
N PHE A 43 -28.64 16.12 11.19
CA PHE A 43 -27.88 17.32 11.57
C PHE A 43 -28.17 18.52 10.66
N SER A 44 -28.85 18.30 9.54
CA SER A 44 -29.41 19.33 8.65
C SER A 44 -30.55 20.15 9.28
N ARG A 45 -31.19 19.67 10.35
CA ARG A 45 -32.37 20.32 10.92
C ARG A 45 -32.09 21.27 12.08
N ARG A 46 -30.88 21.27 12.66
CA ARG A 46 -30.52 22.15 13.78
C ARG A 46 -29.64 23.36 13.43
N GLU A 47 -29.07 23.43 12.23
CA GLU A 47 -28.29 24.60 11.79
C GLU A 47 -29.06 25.55 10.86
N ASN A 48 -30.28 25.19 10.41
CA ASN A 48 -31.09 26.03 9.51
C ASN A 48 -32.06 27.00 10.21
N ASP A 49 -32.18 26.95 11.54
CA ASP A 49 -33.07 27.86 12.29
C ASP A 49 -32.41 29.20 12.65
N ASN A 50 -31.09 29.35 12.45
CA ASN A 50 -30.36 30.60 12.76
C ASN A 50 -30.12 31.51 11.55
N TYR A 51 -30.60 31.17 10.36
CA TYR A 51 -30.50 32.02 9.16
C TYR A 51 -31.85 32.59 8.71
N ARG A 52 -32.89 32.53 9.55
CA ARG A 52 -34.25 32.98 9.24
C ARG A 52 -34.75 34.11 10.16
N ARG A 53 -33.86 35.00 10.56
CA ARG A 53 -34.21 36.28 11.20
C ARG A 53 -33.23 37.34 10.71
N ASP A 54 -33.78 38.49 10.35
CA ASP A 54 -33.10 39.70 9.84
C ASP A 54 -33.09 39.87 8.30
N GLU A 55 -34.25 39.69 7.66
CA GLU A 55 -34.59 40.46 6.45
C GLU A 55 -36.07 40.85 6.49
N THR A 56 -36.41 41.77 7.38
CA THR A 56 -37.60 42.63 7.24
C THR A 56 -37.21 44.04 7.58
N ASP A 57 -37.54 44.92 6.65
CA ASP A 57 -37.70 46.36 6.78
C ASP A 57 -36.44 47.22 6.81
N GLU A 58 -36.03 47.68 5.63
CA GLU A 58 -35.89 49.13 5.42
C GLU A 58 -36.15 49.50 3.96
N PHE A 59 -37.39 49.94 3.72
CA PHE A 59 -37.78 50.75 2.59
C PHE A 59 -37.03 52.10 2.68
N GLY A 60 -36.05 52.30 1.80
CA GLY A 60 -35.35 53.59 1.66
C GLY A 60 -35.07 53.86 0.19
N GLY A 61 -35.83 54.79 -0.38
CA GLY A 61 -35.78 55.15 -1.81
C GLY A 61 -34.41 55.67 -2.29
N GLY A 62 -34.14 55.42 -3.56
CA GLY A 62 -32.97 55.97 -4.25
C GLY A 62 -33.10 55.74 -5.74
N GLY A 63 -33.71 56.70 -6.43
CA GLY A 63 -33.88 56.69 -7.88
C GLY A 63 -32.54 56.64 -8.62
N GLY A 64 -32.43 55.70 -9.56
CA GLY A 64 -31.31 55.58 -10.48
C GLY A 64 -31.83 55.10 -11.83
N GLY A 65 -32.17 56.04 -12.70
CA GLY A 65 -32.62 55.78 -14.07
C GLY A 65 -31.53 55.15 -14.92
N GLY A 66 -31.50 53.81 -14.94
CA GLY A 66 -30.71 53.02 -15.89
C GLY A 66 -31.63 52.42 -16.95
N ARG A 67 -31.53 52.91 -18.18
CA ARG A 67 -32.27 52.46 -19.37
C ARG A 67 -32.28 50.93 -19.47
N ARG A 68 -33.43 50.31 -19.18
CA ARG A 68 -33.74 48.94 -19.54
C ARG A 68 -33.77 48.82 -21.06
N GLN A 69 -32.72 48.23 -21.64
CA GLN A 69 -32.82 47.67 -22.98
C GLN A 69 -33.88 46.58 -22.93
N ARG A 70 -34.96 46.76 -23.70
CA ARG A 70 -35.99 45.73 -23.89
C ARG A 70 -35.30 44.51 -24.53
N PRO A 71 -35.51 43.28 -24.03
CA PRO A 71 -35.11 42.09 -24.77
C PRO A 71 -35.83 42.09 -26.13
N PRO A 72 -35.19 41.59 -27.20
CA PRO A 72 -35.80 41.49 -28.51
C PRO A 72 -37.07 40.63 -28.47
N PRO A 73 -38.03 40.86 -29.37
CA PRO A 73 -39.28 40.12 -29.41
C PRO A 73 -39.00 38.62 -29.55
N ARG A 74 -39.67 37.84 -28.69
CA ARG A 74 -39.77 36.38 -28.79
C ARG A 74 -40.30 36.04 -30.19
N GLY A 75 -39.42 35.55 -31.06
CA GLY A 75 -39.84 34.73 -32.20
C GLY A 75 -40.48 33.45 -31.68
N ASP A 76 -41.52 33.02 -32.40
CA ASP A 76 -42.42 31.92 -32.06
C ASP A 76 -41.75 30.73 -31.35
N GLU A 77 -42.25 30.45 -30.14
CA GLU A 77 -41.70 29.50 -29.18
C GLU A 77 -42.08 28.04 -29.52
N ASN A 78 -42.70 27.79 -30.69
CA ASN A 78 -43.29 26.50 -31.08
C ASN A 78 -42.38 25.55 -31.86
N ASP A 79 -41.20 25.97 -32.32
CA ASP A 79 -40.31 25.12 -33.15
C ASP A 79 -39.05 24.63 -32.41
N ARG A 80 -39.02 24.72 -31.07
CA ARG A 80 -37.91 24.09 -30.34
C ARG A 80 -38.14 22.58 -30.30
N PRO A 81 -37.26 21.76 -30.91
CA PRO A 81 -37.37 20.31 -30.77
C PRO A 81 -37.36 19.99 -29.28
N TRP A 82 -38.32 19.16 -28.84
CA TRP A 82 -38.37 18.64 -27.48
C TRP A 82 -37.08 17.89 -27.19
N VAL A 83 -36.08 18.58 -26.66
CA VAL A 83 -34.87 17.96 -26.13
C VAL A 83 -35.31 17.23 -24.88
N ASP A 84 -35.29 15.90 -24.95
CA ASP A 84 -35.62 15.02 -23.84
C ASP A 84 -34.91 15.52 -22.57
N PRO A 85 -35.65 15.85 -21.50
CA PRO A 85 -35.07 16.29 -20.23
C PRO A 85 -33.98 15.37 -19.69
N SER A 86 -33.97 14.09 -20.10
CA SER A 86 -32.93 13.10 -19.79
C SER A 86 -31.56 13.40 -20.42
N MET A 87 -31.51 14.13 -21.53
CA MET A 87 -30.28 14.48 -22.26
C MET A 87 -29.63 15.78 -21.80
N ARG A 88 -30.27 16.54 -20.90
CA ARG A 88 -29.61 17.69 -20.29
C ARG A 88 -28.51 17.16 -19.38
N PRO A 89 -27.22 17.52 -19.61
CA PRO A 89 -26.15 17.11 -18.70
C PRO A 89 -26.57 17.52 -17.29
N ARG A 90 -26.75 16.52 -16.41
CA ARG A 90 -27.11 16.75 -15.01
C ARG A 90 -26.13 17.79 -14.48
N ARG A 91 -26.62 18.99 -14.18
CA ARG A 91 -25.81 19.97 -13.46
C ARG A 91 -25.34 19.27 -12.19
N PRO A 92 -24.02 19.20 -11.93
CA PRO A 92 -23.51 18.56 -10.73
C PRO A 92 -24.25 19.16 -9.54
N ARG A 93 -24.86 18.31 -8.70
CA ARG A 93 -25.59 18.82 -7.55
C ARG A 93 -24.58 19.54 -6.65
N PRO A 94 -24.97 20.60 -5.92
CA PRO A 94 -24.10 21.25 -4.93
C PRO A 94 -23.49 20.25 -3.94
N ASP A 95 -24.18 19.12 -3.70
CA ASP A 95 -23.75 18.03 -2.83
C ASP A 95 -22.69 17.09 -3.46
N ASP A 96 -22.52 17.12 -4.79
CA ASP A 96 -21.49 16.35 -5.51
C ASP A 96 -20.12 17.02 -5.43
N PHE A 97 -20.06 18.30 -5.05
CA PHE A 97 -18.82 18.91 -4.64
C PHE A 97 -18.53 18.41 -3.23
N ALA A 98 -17.59 17.48 -3.11
CA ALA A 98 -17.03 17.03 -1.85
C ALA A 98 -16.65 18.26 -1.01
N SER A 99 -17.55 18.71 -0.14
CA SER A 99 -17.27 19.83 0.74
C SER A 99 -16.02 19.44 1.52
N ALA A 100 -15.04 20.34 1.64
CA ALA A 100 -13.81 20.09 2.38
C ALA A 100 -14.07 19.64 3.84
N ARG A 101 -15.31 19.84 4.34
CA ARG A 101 -15.82 19.32 5.61
C ARG A 101 -16.08 17.81 5.63
N ARG A 102 -16.13 17.08 4.52
CA ARG A 102 -16.36 15.61 4.49
C ARG A 102 -15.09 14.77 4.32
N ASP A 103 -13.97 15.37 3.94
CA ASP A 103 -12.71 14.64 3.80
C ASP A 103 -12.23 14.10 5.17
N PRO A 104 -12.08 12.78 5.34
CA PRO A 104 -11.59 12.18 6.59
C PRO A 104 -10.20 12.70 6.98
N VAL A 105 -9.34 13.02 6.00
CA VAL A 105 -7.98 13.51 6.26
C VAL A 105 -8.03 14.92 6.85
N ALA A 106 -8.79 15.83 6.25
CA ALA A 106 -8.97 17.19 6.74
C ALA A 106 -9.59 17.20 8.15
N ARG A 107 -10.60 16.35 8.40
CA ARG A 107 -11.23 16.19 9.72
C ARG A 107 -10.22 15.73 10.77
N TYR A 108 -9.44 14.71 10.48
CA TYR A 108 -8.45 14.17 11.43
C TYR A 108 -7.34 15.19 11.73
N MET A 109 -6.87 15.89 10.70
CA MET A 109 -5.88 16.96 10.86
C MET A 109 -6.42 18.15 11.67
N ALA A 110 -7.71 18.46 11.60
CA ALA A 110 -8.30 19.59 12.33
C ALA A 110 -8.38 19.39 13.86
N GLN A 111 -8.37 18.14 14.35
CA GLN A 111 -8.63 17.84 15.76
C GLN A 111 -7.54 18.31 16.73
N SER A 112 -6.27 18.03 16.44
CA SER A 112 -5.17 18.32 17.38
C SER A 112 -3.80 18.30 16.69
N VAL A 113 -2.86 19.10 17.19
CA VAL A 113 -1.46 19.11 16.73
C VAL A 113 -0.80 17.73 16.85
N ARG A 114 -1.14 16.95 17.89
CA ARG A 114 -0.62 15.58 18.06
C ARG A 114 -1.06 14.67 16.91
N HIS A 115 -2.31 14.78 16.49
CA HIS A 115 -2.85 13.98 15.39
C HIS A 115 -2.16 14.33 14.07
N LYS A 116 -1.88 15.63 13.84
CA LYS A 116 -1.09 16.09 12.70
C LYS A 116 0.32 15.49 12.68
N MET A 117 1.03 15.58 13.80
CA MET A 117 2.38 15.00 13.94
C MET A 117 2.38 13.49 13.70
N THR A 118 1.38 12.76 14.21
CA THR A 118 1.22 11.32 13.96
C THR A 118 1.07 11.05 12.46
N VAL A 119 0.17 11.75 11.76
CA VAL A 119 0.00 11.55 10.31
C VAL A 119 1.28 11.84 9.54
N TYR A 120 2.01 12.91 9.88
CA TYR A 120 3.28 13.24 9.24
C TYR A 120 4.36 12.18 9.48
N LEU A 121 4.47 11.66 10.70
CA LEU A 121 5.40 10.59 11.04
C LEU A 121 5.08 9.31 10.25
N TRP A 122 3.81 8.92 10.20
CA TRP A 122 3.37 7.74 9.45
C TRP A 122 3.50 7.91 7.94
N SER A 123 3.24 9.11 7.41
CA SER A 123 3.46 9.43 6.01
C SER A 123 4.95 9.34 5.65
N THR A 124 5.82 9.91 6.49
CA THR A 124 7.29 9.82 6.32
C THR A 124 7.76 8.37 6.38
N GLY A 125 7.25 7.58 7.32
CA GLY A 125 7.56 6.16 7.45
C GLY A 125 7.08 5.33 6.26
N ALA A 126 5.88 5.60 5.73
CA ALA A 126 5.37 4.97 4.52
C ALA A 126 6.23 5.33 3.29
N GLY A 127 6.64 6.60 3.18
CA GLY A 127 7.59 7.04 2.17
C GLY A 127 8.93 6.32 2.27
N ALA A 128 9.50 6.22 3.48
CA ALA A 128 10.75 5.50 3.73
C ALA A 128 10.65 4.02 3.32
N ALA A 129 9.55 3.34 3.67
CA ALA A 129 9.31 1.95 3.32
C ALA A 129 9.18 1.76 1.81
N LEU A 130 8.42 2.63 1.13
CA LEU A 130 8.27 2.60 -0.32
C LEU A 130 9.60 2.88 -1.03
N GLY A 131 10.34 3.90 -0.58
CA GLY A 131 11.66 4.24 -1.13
C GLY A 131 12.69 3.15 -0.91
N GLY A 132 12.69 2.51 0.25
CA GLY A 132 13.56 1.37 0.53
C GLY A 132 13.26 0.18 -0.39
N TYR A 133 11.98 -0.10 -0.62
CA TYR A 133 11.54 -1.15 -1.53
C TYR A 133 11.93 -0.84 -2.99
N CYS A 134 11.64 0.38 -3.47
CA CYS A 134 12.00 0.82 -4.82
C CYS A 134 13.53 0.86 -5.01
N GLY A 135 14.27 1.36 -4.02
CA GLY A 135 15.72 1.44 -4.04
C GLY A 135 16.40 0.08 -4.09
N LYS A 136 15.90 -0.88 -3.30
CA LYS A 136 16.38 -2.27 -3.37
C LYS A 136 16.08 -2.90 -4.72
N SER A 137 14.87 -2.69 -5.24
CA SER A 137 14.40 -3.34 -6.48
C SER A 137 15.03 -2.77 -7.75
N LEU A 138 15.29 -1.46 -7.82
CA LEU A 138 15.76 -0.80 -9.04
C LEU A 138 17.27 -0.53 -9.04
N PHE A 139 17.85 -0.22 -7.88
CA PHE A 139 19.20 0.35 -7.80
C PHE A 139 20.15 -0.41 -6.86
N GLY A 140 19.67 -1.46 -6.19
CA GLY A 140 20.44 -2.22 -5.21
C GLY A 140 20.84 -1.46 -3.94
N ASN A 141 20.39 -0.21 -3.77
CA ASN A 141 20.71 0.63 -2.61
C ASN A 141 19.42 1.06 -1.89
N PRO A 142 18.95 0.29 -0.88
CA PRO A 142 17.70 0.60 -0.19
C PRO A 142 17.77 1.88 0.64
N TYR A 143 18.90 2.17 1.29
CA TYR A 143 18.99 3.22 2.31
C TYR A 143 18.93 4.62 1.72
N SER A 144 19.66 4.88 0.62
CA SER A 144 19.66 6.20 -0.02
C SER A 144 18.25 6.56 -0.53
N TRP A 145 17.57 5.60 -1.17
CA TRP A 145 16.22 5.82 -1.68
C TRP A 145 15.16 5.89 -0.58
N ALA A 146 15.31 5.14 0.52
CA ALA A 146 14.45 5.29 1.69
C ALA A 146 14.51 6.72 2.24
N LEU A 147 15.71 7.31 2.37
CA LEU A 147 15.88 8.69 2.84
C LEU A 147 15.27 9.70 1.87
N VAL A 148 15.51 9.56 0.57
CA VAL A 148 14.94 10.45 -0.46
C VAL A 148 13.41 10.44 -0.40
N PHE A 149 12.78 9.26 -0.41
CA PHE A 149 11.32 9.18 -0.36
C PHE A 149 10.76 9.62 0.99
N ALA A 150 11.44 9.33 2.10
CA ALA A 150 11.03 9.84 3.42
C ALA A 150 11.00 11.37 3.42
N MET A 151 12.04 12.01 2.89
CA MET A 151 12.11 13.47 2.77
C MET A 151 11.02 14.01 1.84
N VAL A 152 10.80 13.39 0.68
CA VAL A 152 9.75 13.80 -0.27
C VAL A 152 8.36 13.68 0.35
N PHE A 153 8.05 12.57 1.02
CA PHE A 153 6.77 12.38 1.71
C PHE A 153 6.60 13.36 2.86
N SER A 154 7.65 13.61 3.64
CA SER A 154 7.62 14.58 4.74
C SER A 154 7.34 16.00 4.21
N LEU A 155 8.08 16.44 3.20
CA LEU A 155 7.92 17.76 2.59
C LEU A 155 6.57 17.93 1.92
N THR A 156 6.12 16.96 1.13
CA THR A 156 4.80 17.02 0.48
C THR A 156 3.67 17.00 1.51
N SER A 157 3.78 16.20 2.57
CA SER A 157 2.76 16.14 3.61
C SER A 157 2.66 17.44 4.42
N VAL A 158 3.79 18.10 4.72
CA VAL A 158 3.82 19.34 5.51
C VAL A 158 3.50 20.57 4.67
N TRP A 159 4.11 20.72 3.49
CA TRP A 159 4.12 21.98 2.73
C TRP A 159 3.11 22.00 1.59
N ALA A 160 2.79 20.84 0.98
CA ALA A 160 1.91 20.83 -0.18
C ALA A 160 0.45 20.90 0.26
N ARG A 161 -0.24 21.98 -0.13
CA ARG A 161 -1.72 22.08 -0.11
C ARG A 161 -2.35 21.57 -1.42
N ASN A 162 -1.65 20.66 -2.08
CA ASN A 162 -2.00 20.08 -3.37
C ASN A 162 -2.50 18.64 -3.17
N PRO A 163 -3.12 18.00 -4.19
CA PRO A 163 -3.56 16.61 -4.12
C PRO A 163 -2.46 15.62 -3.75
N TYR A 164 -1.19 15.94 -4.04
CA TYR A 164 -0.03 15.17 -3.57
C TYR A 164 0.11 15.18 -2.05
N GLY A 165 -0.08 16.34 -1.42
CA GLY A 165 -0.06 16.47 0.04
C GLY A 165 -1.24 15.73 0.67
N ASP A 166 -2.42 15.83 0.07
CA ASP A 166 -3.60 15.12 0.58
C ASP A 166 -3.46 13.61 0.43
N TRP A 167 -2.92 13.13 -0.69
CA TRP A 167 -2.61 11.72 -0.91
C TRP A 167 -1.56 11.19 0.08
N THR A 168 -0.45 11.91 0.28
CA THR A 168 0.58 11.47 1.25
C THR A 168 0.08 11.47 2.69
N ARG A 169 -0.77 12.43 3.09
CA ARG A 169 -1.44 12.43 4.39
C ARG A 169 -2.45 11.29 4.51
N ALA A 170 -3.20 11.00 3.45
CA ALA A 170 -4.14 9.89 3.40
C ALA A 170 -3.41 8.55 3.58
N VAL A 171 -2.28 8.32 2.89
CA VAL A 171 -1.43 7.14 3.10
C VAL A 171 -0.96 7.05 4.55
N GLY A 172 -0.47 8.15 5.13
CA GLY A 172 -0.05 8.17 6.55
C GLY A 172 -1.19 7.82 7.51
N LEU A 173 -2.38 8.38 7.27
CA LEU A 173 -3.58 8.09 8.07
C LEU A 173 -4.03 6.64 7.90
N ALA A 174 -3.98 6.09 6.69
CA ALA A 174 -4.29 4.69 6.39
C ALA A 174 -3.37 3.75 7.17
N CYS A 175 -2.05 4.02 7.17
CA CYS A 175 -1.07 3.24 7.92
C CYS A 175 -1.35 3.29 9.43
N TRP A 176 -1.62 4.49 9.97
CA TRP A 176 -1.95 4.66 11.38
C TRP A 176 -3.22 3.92 11.78
N TRP A 177 -4.32 4.11 11.04
CA TRP A 177 -5.59 3.42 11.32
C TRP A 177 -5.47 1.92 11.17
N SER A 178 -4.73 1.44 10.18
CA SER A 178 -4.44 0.01 10.02
C SER A 178 -3.70 -0.53 11.25
N LEU A 179 -2.75 0.22 11.80
CA LEU A 179 -2.02 -0.19 13.01
C LEU A 179 -2.92 -0.20 14.24
N VAL A 180 -3.74 0.84 14.45
CA VAL A 180 -4.67 0.90 15.59
C VAL A 180 -5.69 -0.24 15.51
N LYS A 181 -6.34 -0.41 14.35
CA LYS A 181 -7.33 -1.48 14.12
C LYS A 181 -6.67 -2.88 14.16
N SER A 182 -5.39 -3.02 13.81
CA SER A 182 -4.68 -4.31 13.90
C SER A 182 -4.61 -4.87 15.32
N ARG A 183 -4.69 -4.02 16.37
CA ARG A 183 -4.65 -4.47 17.76
C ARG A 183 -5.81 -5.40 18.10
N ARG A 184 -7.02 -5.12 17.56
CA ARG A 184 -8.19 -5.97 17.69
C ARG A 184 -7.95 -7.36 17.09
N ILE A 185 -7.36 -7.43 15.91
CA ILE A 185 -7.00 -8.71 15.26
C ILE A 185 -6.03 -9.53 16.13
N ARG A 186 -5.12 -8.88 16.88
CA ARG A 186 -4.21 -9.63 17.77
C ARG A 186 -4.94 -10.34 18.90
N ARG A 187 -6.06 -9.78 19.36
CA ARG A 187 -6.93 -10.39 20.38
C ARG A 187 -7.70 -11.56 19.77
N GLU A 188 -8.24 -11.39 18.56
CA GLU A 188 -8.97 -12.44 17.82
C GLU A 188 -8.07 -13.63 17.41
N TYR A 189 -6.81 -13.37 17.03
CA TYR A 189 -5.85 -14.39 16.58
C TYR A 189 -4.59 -14.40 17.48
N PRO A 190 -4.66 -15.02 18.68
CA PRO A 190 -3.59 -15.00 19.67
C PRO A 190 -2.42 -15.93 19.31
N THR A 191 -1.56 -15.48 18.40
CA THR A 191 -0.30 -16.16 18.00
C THR A 191 0.65 -16.50 19.16
N GLY A 192 0.61 -15.72 20.26
CA GLY A 192 1.53 -15.90 21.39
C GLY A 192 1.39 -17.25 22.11
N ARG A 193 0.20 -17.86 22.11
CA ARG A 193 -0.02 -19.19 22.70
C ARG A 193 0.67 -20.28 21.88
N HIS A 194 0.56 -20.22 20.55
CA HIS A 194 1.21 -21.16 19.65
C HIS A 194 2.74 -20.99 19.64
N PHE A 195 3.23 -19.75 19.79
CA PHE A 195 4.65 -19.50 19.96
C PHE A 195 5.22 -20.13 21.23
N ARG A 196 4.51 -20.01 22.37
CA ARG A 196 4.90 -20.68 23.62
C ARG A 196 4.89 -22.20 23.48
N ALA A 197 3.86 -22.77 22.86
CA ALA A 197 3.77 -24.21 22.59
C ALA A 197 4.91 -24.69 21.65
N MET A 198 5.32 -23.88 20.67
CA MET A 198 6.48 -24.17 19.81
C MET A 198 7.80 -24.24 20.61
N LEU A 199 7.92 -23.46 21.68
CA LEU A 199 9.06 -23.50 22.61
C LEU A 199 8.94 -24.61 23.67
N GLY A 200 7.90 -25.43 23.62
CA GLY A 200 7.62 -26.46 24.64
C GLY A 200 7.08 -25.90 25.97
N ILE A 201 6.77 -24.60 26.02
CA ILE A 201 6.24 -23.94 27.22
C ILE A 201 4.71 -24.00 27.16
N GLY A 202 4.16 -25.13 27.60
CA GLY A 202 2.72 -25.36 27.76
C GLY A 202 2.10 -26.28 26.69
N PRO A 203 0.83 -26.69 26.90
CA PRO A 203 0.17 -27.65 26.02
C PRO A 203 -0.12 -27.04 24.64
N ARG A 204 0.02 -27.87 23.61
CA ARG A 204 -0.40 -27.53 22.25
C ARG A 204 -1.91 -27.28 22.23
N ARG A 205 -2.33 -26.20 21.56
CA ARG A 205 -3.73 -25.97 21.18
C ARG A 205 -3.80 -25.94 19.66
N PRO A 206 -4.58 -26.83 19.02
CA PRO A 206 -4.71 -26.85 17.57
C PRO A 206 -5.32 -25.53 17.08
N PHE A 207 -4.89 -25.08 15.91
CA PHE A 207 -5.48 -23.94 15.22
C PHE A 207 -5.73 -24.31 13.76
N PRO A 208 -6.97 -24.33 13.27
CA PRO A 208 -8.20 -23.86 13.90
C PRO A 208 -8.64 -24.73 15.11
N PRO A 209 -9.47 -24.19 16.02
CA PRO A 209 -9.98 -24.94 17.17
C PRO A 209 -10.89 -26.10 16.72
N ASN A 210 -11.07 -27.11 17.58
CA ASN A 210 -12.02 -28.21 17.41
C ASN A 210 -11.84 -29.12 16.17
N THR A 211 -10.73 -29.01 15.44
CA THR A 211 -10.48 -29.88 14.27
C THR A 211 -9.00 -30.27 14.16
N ASP A 212 -8.73 -31.57 14.03
CA ASP A 212 -7.37 -32.08 13.83
C ASP A 212 -6.84 -31.83 12.41
N ASN A 213 -7.76 -31.77 11.44
CA ASN A 213 -7.44 -31.47 10.05
C ASN A 213 -7.85 -30.03 9.69
N PRO A 214 -6.90 -29.10 9.48
CA PRO A 214 -7.23 -27.71 9.15
C PRO A 214 -7.94 -27.54 7.80
N TRP A 215 -7.81 -28.52 6.89
CA TRP A 215 -8.44 -28.47 5.57
C TRP A 215 -9.95 -28.72 5.60
N THR A 216 -10.44 -29.40 6.62
CA THR A 216 -11.87 -29.72 6.78
C THR A 216 -12.59 -28.77 7.72
N TYR A 217 -11.88 -27.79 8.28
CA TYR A 217 -12.49 -26.82 9.18
C TYR A 217 -13.59 -26.05 8.47
N ARG A 218 -14.76 -26.01 9.10
CA ARG A 218 -15.85 -25.09 8.79
C ARG A 218 -16.14 -24.32 10.06
N ALA A 219 -16.35 -23.01 9.92
CA ALA A 219 -16.82 -22.22 11.04
C ALA A 219 -18.26 -22.68 11.33
N ASP A 220 -18.53 -23.10 12.56
CA ASP A 220 -19.89 -23.37 12.99
C ASP A 220 -20.63 -22.02 13.04
N GLU A 221 -21.67 -21.86 12.23
CA GLU A 221 -22.43 -20.61 12.11
C GLU A 221 -23.14 -20.25 13.42
N ASP A 222 -23.44 -21.25 14.25
CA ASP A 222 -24.14 -21.10 15.52
C ASP A 222 -23.25 -20.62 16.68
N ASP A 223 -21.93 -20.72 16.54
CA ASP A 223 -20.99 -20.24 17.56
C ASP A 223 -20.48 -18.84 17.16
N GLU A 224 -21.02 -17.81 17.81
CA GLU A 224 -20.58 -16.42 17.62
C GLU A 224 -19.07 -16.22 17.92
N THR A 225 -18.45 -17.16 18.66
CA THR A 225 -17.02 -17.16 18.94
C THR A 225 -16.19 -17.98 17.95
N ALA A 226 -16.83 -18.62 16.96
CA ALA A 226 -16.15 -19.39 15.93
C ALA A 226 -15.18 -18.50 15.13
N VAL A 227 -13.92 -18.92 15.13
CA VAL A 227 -12.89 -18.21 14.37
C VAL A 227 -13.10 -18.50 12.90
N ILE A 228 -13.42 -17.49 12.10
CA ILE A 228 -13.48 -17.63 10.65
C ILE A 228 -12.08 -17.94 10.13
N PHE A 229 -11.85 -19.20 9.74
CA PHE A 229 -10.58 -19.71 9.26
C PHE A 229 -10.74 -20.30 7.87
N GLU A 230 -9.85 -19.89 6.96
CA GLU A 230 -9.74 -20.46 5.63
C GLU A 230 -8.30 -20.90 5.39
N MET A 231 -8.11 -22.19 5.18
CA MET A 231 -6.78 -22.79 5.03
C MET A 231 -6.01 -22.22 3.83
N TRP A 232 -6.65 -22.13 2.66
CA TRP A 232 -6.05 -21.57 1.44
C TRP A 232 -5.55 -20.15 1.64
N SER A 233 -6.33 -19.36 2.36
CA SER A 233 -6.05 -17.97 2.60
C SER A 233 -4.89 -17.76 3.58
N ALA A 234 -4.84 -18.56 4.64
CA ALA A 234 -3.69 -18.60 5.54
C ALA A 234 -2.43 -19.05 4.80
N LEU A 235 -2.52 -20.09 3.97
CA LEU A 235 -1.42 -20.61 3.16
C LEU A 235 -0.89 -19.57 2.18
N ALA A 236 -1.77 -18.90 1.41
CA ALA A 236 -1.37 -17.84 0.48
C ALA A 236 -0.66 -16.68 1.20
N CYS A 237 -1.18 -16.23 2.34
CA CYS A 237 -0.52 -15.20 3.15
C CYS A 237 0.85 -15.65 3.66
N MET A 238 0.99 -16.89 4.13
CA MET A 238 2.27 -17.41 4.60
C MET A 238 3.27 -17.65 3.47
N VAL A 239 2.82 -18.04 2.28
CA VAL A 239 3.66 -18.10 1.07
C VAL A 239 4.22 -16.72 0.73
N LEU A 240 3.39 -15.67 0.76
CA LEU A 240 3.82 -14.30 0.51
C LEU A 240 4.81 -13.80 1.58
N VAL A 241 4.51 -14.02 2.86
CA VAL A 241 5.41 -13.65 3.96
C VAL A 241 6.74 -14.39 3.84
N GLY A 242 6.69 -15.67 3.46
CA GLY A 242 7.87 -16.52 3.26
C GLY A 242 8.72 -16.03 2.10
N SER A 243 8.09 -15.66 1.00
CA SER A 243 8.75 -15.05 -0.16
C SER A 243 9.47 -13.75 0.21
N LEU A 244 8.80 -12.85 0.94
CA LEU A 244 9.40 -11.58 1.38
C LEU A 244 10.56 -11.79 2.37
N ALA A 245 10.39 -12.69 3.33
CA ALA A 245 11.42 -13.01 4.32
C ALA A 245 12.63 -13.70 3.68
N GLY A 246 12.39 -14.68 2.80
CA GLY A 246 13.42 -15.44 2.11
C GLY A 246 14.19 -14.61 1.08
N GLY A 247 13.52 -13.73 0.32
CA GLY A 247 14.17 -12.81 -0.61
C GLY A 247 14.98 -11.70 0.07
N SER A 248 14.88 -11.57 1.39
CA SER A 248 15.65 -10.62 2.19
C SER A 248 16.95 -11.20 2.76
N VAL A 249 17.23 -12.49 2.52
CA VAL A 249 18.47 -13.14 2.97
C VAL A 249 19.64 -12.71 2.08
N PRO A 250 20.73 -12.13 2.63
CA PRO A 250 21.82 -11.56 1.83
C PRO A 250 22.74 -12.59 1.17
N ILE A 251 22.67 -13.86 1.57
CA ILE A 251 23.61 -14.92 1.15
C ILE A 251 23.15 -15.60 -0.15
N ILE A 252 21.84 -15.65 -0.40
CA ILE A 252 21.23 -16.42 -1.48
C ILE A 252 20.68 -15.43 -2.51
N PRO A 253 20.76 -15.72 -3.83
CA PRO A 253 20.06 -14.94 -4.84
C PRO A 253 18.59 -14.72 -4.44
N SER A 254 18.11 -13.48 -4.55
CA SER A 254 16.82 -13.05 -3.99
C SER A 254 15.63 -13.90 -4.46
N TRP A 255 15.64 -14.35 -5.72
CA TRP A 255 14.61 -15.21 -6.28
C TRP A 255 14.62 -16.63 -5.67
N MET A 256 15.80 -17.22 -5.45
CA MET A 256 15.94 -18.52 -4.80
C MET A 256 15.54 -18.43 -3.33
N GLY A 257 15.98 -17.38 -2.65
CA GLY A 257 15.58 -17.09 -1.27
C GLY A 257 14.08 -16.95 -1.15
N ALA A 258 13.45 -16.20 -2.07
CA ALA A 258 12.00 -16.02 -2.10
C ALA A 258 11.25 -17.34 -2.33
N LEU A 259 11.67 -18.16 -3.31
CA LEU A 259 11.05 -19.47 -3.56
C LEU A 259 11.24 -20.43 -2.37
N GLY A 260 12.44 -20.51 -1.80
CA GLY A 260 12.73 -21.33 -0.63
C GLY A 260 11.95 -20.89 0.60
N GLY A 261 11.86 -19.58 0.84
CA GLY A 261 11.07 -18.99 1.91
C GLY A 261 9.56 -19.27 1.76
N ALA A 262 9.03 -19.10 0.54
CA ALA A 262 7.65 -19.44 0.20
C ALA A 262 7.34 -20.93 0.43
N ALA A 263 8.17 -21.82 -0.11
CA ALA A 263 8.01 -23.27 0.02
C ALA A 263 8.11 -23.72 1.49
N SER A 264 9.09 -23.21 2.24
CA SER A 264 9.29 -23.57 3.65
C SER A 264 8.10 -23.16 4.51
N LEU A 265 7.56 -21.93 4.35
CA LEU A 265 6.38 -21.51 5.10
C LEU A 265 5.09 -22.19 4.62
N ALA A 266 4.97 -22.54 3.33
CA ALA A 266 3.86 -23.37 2.85
C ALA A 266 3.86 -24.74 3.54
N ILE A 267 5.01 -25.44 3.53
CA ILE A 267 5.17 -26.74 4.18
C ILE A 267 4.87 -26.62 5.68
N LEU A 268 5.45 -25.63 6.37
CA LEU A 268 5.20 -25.42 7.80
C LEU A 268 3.71 -25.18 8.10
N THR A 269 3.01 -24.41 7.27
CA THR A 269 1.57 -24.12 7.44
C THR A 269 0.71 -25.39 7.32
N THR A 270 1.11 -26.35 6.48
CA THR A 270 0.37 -27.62 6.32
C THR A 270 0.62 -28.67 7.40
N ARG A 271 1.74 -28.58 8.14
CA ARG A 271 2.09 -29.57 9.18
C ARG A 271 1.16 -29.51 10.37
N LYS A 272 0.74 -30.67 10.90
CA LYS A 272 -0.12 -30.81 12.11
C LYS A 272 0.67 -30.72 13.41
N ASP A 273 1.54 -29.70 13.50
CA ASP A 273 2.45 -29.46 14.61
C ASP A 273 2.18 -28.08 15.26
N PRO A 274 2.68 -27.80 16.49
CA PRO A 274 2.56 -26.47 17.08
C PRO A 274 3.17 -25.35 16.21
N ARG A 275 4.19 -25.69 15.40
CA ARG A 275 4.78 -24.78 14.40
C ARG A 275 3.81 -24.46 13.28
N GLY A 276 3.05 -25.45 12.81
CA GLY A 276 2.03 -25.25 11.79
C GLY A 276 0.83 -24.50 12.32
N ASP A 277 0.41 -24.75 13.56
CA ASP A 277 -0.65 -23.98 14.23
C ASP A 277 -0.23 -22.48 14.39
N LEU A 278 1.04 -22.22 14.72
CA LEU A 278 1.60 -20.87 14.73
C LEU A 278 1.56 -20.23 13.33
N CYS A 279 1.99 -20.95 12.29
CA CYS A 279 1.99 -20.44 10.92
C CYS A 279 0.56 -20.15 10.42
N ARG A 280 -0.41 -21.02 10.71
CA ARG A 280 -1.82 -20.83 10.34
C ARG A 280 -2.43 -19.62 11.06
N SER A 281 -2.21 -19.49 12.37
CA SER A 281 -2.71 -18.35 13.15
C SER A 281 -2.05 -17.03 12.73
N ALA A 282 -0.74 -17.04 12.43
CA ALA A 282 -0.03 -15.89 11.89
C ALA A 282 -0.52 -15.53 10.49
N GLY A 283 -0.72 -16.50 9.60
CA GLY A 283 -1.25 -16.30 8.25
C GLY A 283 -2.64 -15.67 8.25
N MET A 284 -3.53 -16.15 9.12
CA MET A 284 -4.85 -15.53 9.29
C MET A 284 -4.78 -14.11 9.84
N ARG A 285 -3.88 -13.87 10.80
CA ARG A 285 -3.64 -12.52 11.31
C ARG A 285 -3.18 -11.59 10.19
N VAL A 286 -2.29 -12.04 9.32
CA VAL A 286 -1.83 -11.29 8.14
C VAL A 286 -3.00 -11.04 7.17
N ARG A 287 -3.76 -12.07 6.80
CA ARG A 287 -4.96 -11.95 5.95
C ARG A 287 -5.92 -10.90 6.48
N ARG A 288 -6.26 -10.98 7.77
CA ARG A 288 -7.19 -10.05 8.43
C ARG A 288 -6.63 -8.64 8.47
N THR A 289 -5.34 -8.47 8.75
CA THR A 289 -4.72 -7.14 8.71
C THR A 289 -4.73 -6.56 7.30
N MET A 290 -4.52 -7.39 6.28
CA MET A 290 -4.55 -6.96 4.88
C MET A 290 -5.97 -6.59 4.46
N GLY A 291 -6.98 -7.38 4.84
CA GLY A 291 -8.39 -7.06 4.61
C GLY A 291 -8.83 -5.77 5.31
N LEU A 292 -8.43 -5.55 6.57
CA LEU A 292 -8.70 -4.29 7.26
C LEU A 292 -7.99 -3.10 6.60
N ALA A 293 -6.73 -3.26 6.20
CA ALA A 293 -6.01 -2.21 5.49
C ALA A 293 -6.69 -1.87 4.16
N TRP A 294 -7.14 -2.89 3.42
CA TRP A 294 -7.88 -2.71 2.18
C TRP A 294 -9.20 -1.96 2.39
N ALA A 295 -10.01 -2.37 3.38
CA ALA A 295 -11.26 -1.69 3.72
C ALA A 295 -11.01 -0.24 4.15
N VAL A 296 -9.96 0.03 4.94
CA VAL A 296 -9.57 1.40 5.32
C VAL A 296 -9.20 2.23 4.10
N LEU A 297 -8.44 1.67 3.16
CA LEU A 297 -7.99 2.38 1.95
C LEU A 297 -9.15 2.68 0.99
N MET A 298 -10.03 1.69 0.79
CA MET A 298 -11.12 1.77 -0.20
C MET A 298 -12.35 2.49 0.35
N ASP A 299 -12.85 2.06 1.51
CA ASP A 299 -14.14 2.50 2.03
C ASP A 299 -14.00 3.77 2.87
N ASP A 300 -13.01 3.81 3.79
CA ASP A 300 -12.89 4.92 4.73
C ASP A 300 -12.17 6.14 4.11
N LEU A 301 -11.14 5.94 3.27
CA LEU A 301 -10.30 7.02 2.73
C LEU A 301 -10.53 7.35 1.26
N GLN A 302 -11.30 6.54 0.52
CA GLN A 302 -11.54 6.74 -0.92
C GLN A 302 -10.23 6.95 -1.71
N MET A 303 -9.17 6.20 -1.36
CA MET A 303 -7.85 6.32 -1.99
C MET A 303 -7.86 6.24 -3.52
N PRO A 304 -8.75 5.47 -4.19
CA PRO A 304 -8.82 5.49 -5.66
C PRO A 304 -9.11 6.87 -6.23
N GLN A 305 -9.95 7.68 -5.57
CA GLN A 305 -10.29 9.03 -6.05
C GLN A 305 -9.10 9.99 -5.88
N LEU A 306 -8.43 9.96 -4.72
CA LEU A 306 -7.22 10.74 -4.45
C LEU A 306 -6.08 10.35 -5.40
N THR A 307 -5.90 9.05 -5.62
CA THR A 307 -4.91 8.51 -6.56
C THR A 307 -5.24 8.92 -7.98
N GLY A 308 -6.51 8.86 -8.40
CA GLY A 308 -6.94 9.35 -9.71
C GLY A 308 -6.67 10.85 -9.92
N ALA A 309 -6.95 11.67 -8.91
CA ALA A 309 -6.66 13.11 -8.96
C ALA A 309 -5.15 13.41 -9.03
N MET A 310 -4.34 12.66 -8.27
CA MET A 310 -2.89 12.74 -8.34
C MET A 310 -2.36 12.30 -9.70
N THR A 311 -2.76 11.11 -10.18
CA THR A 311 -2.35 10.55 -11.47
C THR A 311 -2.72 11.47 -12.61
N ARG A 312 -3.92 12.07 -12.62
CA ARG A 312 -4.32 13.04 -13.64
C ARG A 312 -3.37 14.25 -13.66
N LYS A 313 -3.02 14.81 -12.50
CA LYS A 313 -2.07 15.94 -12.42
C LYS A 313 -0.66 15.55 -12.87
N ILE A 314 -0.21 14.35 -12.55
CA ILE A 314 1.07 13.83 -13.03
C ILE A 314 1.03 13.70 -14.56
N LEU A 315 -0.01 13.06 -15.10
CA LEU A 315 -0.18 12.85 -16.54
C LEU A 315 -0.26 14.18 -17.29
N ASP A 316 -1.02 15.16 -16.81
CA ASP A 316 -1.09 16.49 -17.44
C ASP A 316 0.29 17.14 -17.53
N LYS A 317 1.12 17.01 -16.48
CA LYS A 317 2.49 17.55 -16.48
C LYS A 317 3.44 16.75 -17.37
N ILE A 318 3.31 15.42 -17.38
CA ILE A 318 4.08 14.57 -18.29
C ILE A 318 3.72 14.89 -19.74
N LEU A 319 2.46 15.08 -20.08
CA LEU A 319 2.01 15.42 -21.44
C LEU A 319 2.53 16.80 -21.88
N ILE A 320 2.54 17.79 -20.98
CA ILE A 320 3.12 19.11 -21.29
C ILE A 320 4.64 18.99 -21.51
N LEU A 321 5.34 18.27 -20.63
CA LEU A 321 6.78 18.05 -20.78
C LEU A 321 7.10 17.22 -22.02
N ASP A 322 6.24 16.27 -22.38
CA ASP A 322 6.39 15.45 -23.57
C ASP A 322 6.27 16.29 -24.84
N ARG A 323 5.27 17.18 -24.90
CA ARG A 323 5.13 18.13 -26.00
C ARG A 323 6.36 19.02 -26.18
N GLN A 324 7.05 19.37 -25.10
CA GLN A 324 8.23 20.26 -25.14
C GLN A 324 9.55 19.52 -25.39
N HIS A 325 9.72 18.34 -24.81
CA HIS A 325 11.00 17.63 -24.76
C HIS A 325 11.02 16.30 -25.50
N LYS A 326 9.92 15.92 -26.15
CA LYS A 326 9.73 14.61 -26.79
C LYS A 326 10.11 13.48 -25.84
N LEU A 327 9.56 13.52 -24.63
CA LEU A 327 9.88 12.54 -23.59
C LEU A 327 9.47 11.14 -24.01
N GLN A 328 8.39 10.98 -24.77
CA GLN A 328 7.98 9.70 -25.34
C GLN A 328 9.08 9.08 -26.18
N ASP A 329 9.76 9.85 -27.04
CA ASP A 329 10.87 9.32 -27.86
C ASP A 329 12.02 8.84 -26.96
N LYS A 330 12.35 9.60 -25.92
CA LYS A 330 13.40 9.25 -24.96
C LYS A 330 13.01 8.06 -24.08
N LEU A 331 11.75 7.96 -23.69
CA LEU A 331 11.22 6.90 -22.82
C LEU A 331 11.03 5.60 -23.61
N MET A 332 10.61 5.67 -24.88
CA MET A 332 10.64 4.54 -25.82
C MET A 332 12.07 4.09 -26.11
N SER A 333 13.02 5.02 -26.26
CA SER A 333 14.44 4.70 -26.39
C SER A 333 15.00 4.02 -25.14
N ALA A 334 14.66 4.53 -23.95
CA ALA A 334 15.05 3.91 -22.68
C ALA A 334 14.37 2.54 -22.45
N SER A 335 13.08 2.40 -22.78
CA SER A 335 12.35 1.14 -22.60
C SER A 335 12.82 0.08 -23.59
N SER A 336 13.08 0.44 -24.85
CA SER A 336 13.70 -0.45 -25.83
C SER A 336 15.11 -0.84 -25.42
N TRP A 337 15.89 0.08 -24.83
CA TRP A 337 17.20 -0.24 -24.25
C TRP A 337 17.08 -1.27 -23.12
N VAL A 338 16.18 -1.07 -22.15
CA VAL A 338 15.93 -2.03 -21.05
C VAL A 338 15.44 -3.37 -21.60
N PHE A 339 14.50 -3.36 -22.55
CA PHE A 339 13.97 -4.57 -23.17
C PHE A 339 15.06 -5.35 -23.92
N ASN A 340 15.92 -4.66 -24.66
CA ASN A 340 17.08 -5.28 -25.31
C ASN A 340 18.06 -5.85 -24.30
N LEU A 341 18.25 -5.19 -23.16
CA LEU A 341 19.09 -5.68 -22.06
C LEU A 341 18.53 -6.99 -21.47
N PHE A 342 17.22 -7.05 -21.24
CA PHE A 342 16.53 -8.27 -20.83
C PHE A 342 16.61 -9.37 -21.89
N GLN A 343 16.38 -9.05 -23.17
CA GLN A 343 16.49 -10.03 -24.25
C GLN A 343 17.92 -10.58 -24.37
N ASN A 344 18.94 -9.73 -24.26
CA ASN A 344 20.33 -10.17 -24.29
C ASN A 344 20.66 -11.07 -23.11
N MET A 345 20.16 -10.75 -21.91
CA MET A 345 20.33 -11.59 -20.72
C MET A 345 19.65 -12.96 -20.86
N ILE A 346 18.45 -12.99 -21.45
CA ILE A 346 17.73 -14.24 -21.77
C ILE A 346 18.48 -15.04 -22.85
N ARG A 347 19.00 -14.38 -23.88
CA ARG A 347 19.78 -15.03 -24.95
C ARG A 347 21.09 -15.59 -24.42
N GLN A 348 21.77 -14.88 -23.52
CA GLN A 348 23.01 -15.35 -22.90
C GLN A 348 22.75 -16.56 -21.99
N ALA A 349 21.68 -16.52 -21.19
CA ALA A 349 21.26 -17.68 -20.38
C ALA A 349 20.82 -18.89 -21.22
N ARG A 350 20.26 -18.68 -22.42
CA ARG A 350 19.94 -19.77 -23.36
C ARG A 350 21.16 -20.25 -24.14
N GLY A 351 22.07 -19.35 -24.53
CA GLY A 351 23.28 -19.66 -25.28
C GLY A 351 24.27 -20.49 -24.48
N GLU A 352 24.46 -20.18 -23.20
CA GLU A 352 25.30 -20.97 -22.29
C GLU A 352 24.78 -22.41 -22.13
N GLN A 353 23.46 -22.63 -22.16
CA GLN A 353 22.89 -23.99 -22.11
C GLN A 353 23.11 -24.79 -23.40
N VAL A 354 23.05 -24.13 -24.57
CA VAL A 354 23.22 -24.82 -25.86
C VAL A 354 24.70 -25.07 -26.16
N GLU A 355 25.60 -24.14 -25.84
CA GLU A 355 27.04 -24.34 -26.01
C GLU A 355 27.63 -25.37 -25.02
N GLU A 356 27.07 -25.52 -23.80
CA GLU A 356 27.44 -26.64 -22.92
C GLU A 356 27.02 -28.01 -23.47
N GLU A 357 25.85 -28.11 -24.13
CA GLU A 357 25.42 -29.36 -24.79
C GLU A 357 26.27 -29.64 -26.04
N GLU A 358 26.47 -28.68 -26.94
CA GLU A 358 27.19 -28.89 -28.20
C GLU A 358 28.69 -29.16 -28.00
N ASN A 359 29.33 -28.49 -27.03
CA ASN A 359 30.75 -28.69 -26.74
C ASN A 359 31.01 -29.97 -25.93
N SER A 360 29.99 -30.55 -25.29
CA SER A 360 30.10 -31.85 -24.62
C SER A 360 30.14 -33.04 -25.58
N ASP A 361 29.52 -32.91 -26.77
CA ASP A 361 29.54 -33.94 -27.80
C ASP A 361 30.80 -33.88 -28.68
N ASP A 362 31.34 -32.68 -28.97
CA ASP A 362 32.56 -32.56 -29.77
C ASP A 362 33.85 -32.94 -29.00
N ASN A 363 33.88 -32.75 -27.68
CA ASN A 363 35.05 -33.14 -26.87
C ASN A 363 35.18 -34.67 -26.70
N ARG A 364 34.17 -35.46 -27.09
CA ARG A 364 34.29 -36.92 -27.21
C ARG A 364 34.90 -37.37 -28.55
N ARG A 365 34.86 -36.54 -29.59
CA ARG A 365 35.41 -36.89 -30.91
C ARG A 365 36.87 -36.46 -31.10
N ASN A 366 37.35 -35.45 -30.38
CA ASN A 366 38.67 -34.88 -30.62
C ASN A 366 39.82 -35.48 -29.77
N ARG A 367 39.60 -36.60 -29.06
CA ARG A 367 40.63 -37.29 -28.26
C ARG A 367 41.30 -38.47 -29.00
N GLY A 368 41.29 -38.45 -30.32
CA GLY A 368 41.88 -39.50 -31.17
C GLY A 368 42.32 -38.95 -32.51
N GLY A 369 43.35 -38.12 -32.53
CA GLY A 369 43.82 -37.50 -33.76
C GLY A 369 45.15 -36.78 -33.63
N ASP A 370 46.12 -37.40 -32.96
CA ASP A 370 47.54 -37.12 -33.21
C ASP A 370 47.82 -37.39 -34.69
N ARG A 371 47.91 -36.34 -35.49
CA ARG A 371 48.65 -36.34 -36.76
C ARG A 371 48.94 -34.91 -37.17
N ASP A 372 50.17 -34.52 -36.88
CA ASP A 372 51.09 -33.86 -37.80
C ASP A 372 50.43 -33.00 -38.87
N ASP A 373 50.52 -31.68 -38.75
CA ASP A 373 50.93 -30.88 -39.90
C ASP A 373 51.66 -29.61 -39.49
N ARG A 374 52.97 -29.72 -39.70
CA ARG A 374 54.03 -28.77 -39.43
C ARG A 374 54.41 -28.13 -40.76
N SER A 375 53.72 -27.07 -41.19
CA SER A 375 54.31 -26.03 -42.07
C SER A 375 53.25 -25.04 -42.56
N GLU A 376 53.37 -23.77 -42.17
CA GLU A 376 53.63 -22.67 -43.10
C GLU A 376 53.64 -21.33 -42.35
N ARG A 377 54.87 -20.85 -42.08
CA ARG A 377 55.12 -19.45 -41.72
C ARG A 377 54.92 -18.59 -42.96
N ARG A 378 53.87 -17.77 -43.00
CA ARG A 378 53.81 -16.58 -43.87
C ARG A 378 54.25 -15.33 -43.08
N PRO A 379 55.13 -14.48 -43.64
CA PRO A 379 55.55 -13.23 -43.02
C PRO A 379 54.49 -12.11 -43.17
N PRO A 380 54.56 -11.05 -42.34
CA PRO A 380 53.54 -10.02 -42.26
C PRO A 380 53.58 -9.05 -43.45
N GLN A 381 52.43 -8.85 -44.10
CA GLN A 381 52.24 -7.85 -45.16
C GLN A 381 52.07 -6.47 -44.53
N SER A 382 53.08 -5.62 -44.74
CA SER A 382 53.06 -4.20 -44.41
C SER A 382 52.27 -3.35 -45.41
N ARG A 383 51.75 -2.21 -44.91
CA ARG A 383 51.30 -0.99 -45.61
C ARG A 383 49.88 -0.98 -46.19
N ARG A 384 49.07 -0.03 -45.69
CA ARG A 384 48.79 1.25 -46.39
C ARG A 384 48.06 2.24 -45.46
N ARG A 385 48.69 3.39 -45.22
CA ARG A 385 48.02 4.60 -44.68
C ARG A 385 47.27 5.28 -45.83
N PRO A 386 46.02 5.74 -45.65
CA PRO A 386 45.39 6.66 -46.59
C PRO A 386 45.84 8.12 -46.33
N PRO A 387 45.82 8.99 -47.37
CA PRO A 387 46.19 10.40 -47.23
C PRO A 387 45.08 11.23 -46.57
N PRO A 388 45.40 12.41 -46.02
CA PRO A 388 44.42 13.32 -45.47
C PRO A 388 43.59 13.98 -46.58
N ARG A 389 42.27 14.13 -46.35
CA ARG A 389 41.38 14.97 -47.14
C ARG A 389 41.35 16.37 -46.52
N ASN A 390 41.54 17.38 -47.37
CA ASN A 390 41.26 18.78 -47.08
C ASN A 390 39.76 19.04 -46.89
#